data_AF-A0LWL4-F1
#
_entry.id   AF-A0LWL4-F1
#
_cell.length_a   1.000
_cell.length_b   1.000
_cell.length_c   1.000
_cell.angle_alpha   90.00
_cell.angle_beta   90.00
_cell.angle_gamma   90.00
#
_symmetry.space_group_name_H-M   'P 1'
#
loop_
_entity.id
_entity.type
_entity.pdbx_description
1 polymer ?
#
loop_
_entity_poly.entity_id
_entity_poly.type
_entity_poly.pdbx_seq_one_letter_code
_entity_poly.pdbx_strand_id
1 'polypeptide(L)'
;MVVSTAPGRIALIGSGETTPTMVGVHREIFALTPPGDAVLVDTTFGFQLNADELVARTQHYFAESLGRRVDAVSWRRADAAASTLDRALARISTATWVFAGPGSPSYALRQWRDTPMVGALGSVIRRGGTLVLGSAAAITVGKYAVPVYEVYKAGFDPYWDEGLDLLGTFLDLELAVIPHFDNAEGGTHDTRYCYLGEPRLAALERELPDGSGILGIDEHTAVIIDVAEQTVRVTGNRTMTLRARGRSRIFPAGSCLQVSDVRAWFAGEATVGSGFPEPATGAAPPPTTGAVPVLAGDAPVLSLHEATLRARTRFDAAAADRDAATMVDAILGLEQAIQDWSADTLQSSDRDEARRELRSLIVRLGEFAQAGALDTSDLVAPFVTALLDVRSQARSRGDYQTADDIRDRLIRAGVEVRDTPDGVRWLLPEK
;
A
#
# COMPACT_ATOMS: atom_id res chain seq x y z
N MET A 1 -22.54 -35.20 -21.21
CA MET A 1 -21.08 -35.17 -20.98
C MET A 1 -20.81 -34.10 -19.95
N VAL A 2 -20.40 -34.47 -18.74
CA VAL A 2 -19.87 -33.49 -17.78
C VAL A 2 -18.50 -33.10 -18.33
N VAL A 3 -18.38 -31.88 -18.85
CA VAL A 3 -17.07 -31.34 -19.20
C VAL A 3 -16.31 -31.24 -17.89
N SER A 4 -15.31 -32.10 -17.70
CA SER A 4 -14.42 -32.02 -16.54
C SER A 4 -13.63 -30.71 -16.67
N THR A 5 -14.09 -29.67 -16.00
CA THR A 5 -13.36 -28.40 -15.90
C THR A 5 -12.12 -28.63 -15.04
N ALA A 6 -10.95 -28.22 -15.53
CA ALA A 6 -9.74 -28.24 -14.71
C ALA A 6 -9.97 -27.43 -13.42
N PRO A 7 -9.36 -27.82 -12.28
CA PRO A 7 -9.48 -27.06 -11.05
C PRO A 7 -8.91 -25.66 -11.23
N GLY A 8 -9.41 -24.74 -10.41
CA GLY A 8 -9.16 -23.32 -10.54
C GLY A 8 -8.00 -22.85 -9.66
N ARG A 9 -8.14 -21.67 -9.09
CA ARG A 9 -7.05 -20.93 -8.47
C ARG A 9 -7.35 -20.51 -7.04
N ILE A 10 -6.30 -20.41 -6.24
CA ILE A 10 -6.31 -19.77 -4.93
C ILE A 10 -5.41 -18.54 -5.05
N ALA A 11 -5.95 -17.35 -4.79
CA ALA A 11 -5.16 -16.12 -4.74
C ALA A 11 -5.12 -15.60 -3.30
N LEU A 12 -3.92 -15.48 -2.74
CA LEU A 12 -3.69 -15.05 -1.37
C LEU A 12 -3.10 -13.64 -1.40
N ILE A 13 -3.74 -12.67 -0.72
CA ILE A 13 -3.29 -11.28 -0.68
C ILE A 13 -2.76 -10.97 0.72
N GLY A 14 -1.54 -10.40 0.80
CA GLY A 14 -0.89 -10.07 2.06
C GLY A 14 -1.48 -8.86 2.78
N SER A 15 -1.90 -7.83 2.07
CA SER A 15 -2.59 -6.64 2.61
C SER A 15 -3.07 -5.73 1.48
N GLY A 16 -3.89 -4.73 1.81
CA GLY A 16 -4.27 -3.64 0.93
C GLY A 16 -5.22 -4.08 -0.18
N GLU A 17 -6.09 -5.06 0.09
CA GLU A 17 -6.93 -5.75 -0.89
C GLU A 17 -7.78 -4.80 -1.75
N THR A 18 -8.15 -3.64 -1.21
CA THR A 18 -8.94 -2.59 -1.89
C THR A 18 -8.15 -1.28 -2.04
N THR A 19 -6.82 -1.36 -2.08
CA THR A 19 -5.93 -0.21 -2.28
C THR A 19 -5.56 -0.02 -3.76
N PRO A 20 -5.19 1.19 -4.18
CA PRO A 20 -4.78 1.46 -5.57
C PRO A 20 -3.64 0.55 -6.08
N THR A 21 -2.72 0.13 -5.21
CA THR A 21 -1.60 -0.75 -5.58
C THR A 21 -2.06 -2.14 -6.03
N MET A 22 -3.24 -2.58 -5.58
CA MET A 22 -3.78 -3.89 -5.90
C MET A 22 -4.64 -3.92 -7.17
N VAL A 23 -4.85 -2.78 -7.84
CA VAL A 23 -5.65 -2.73 -9.08
C VAL A 23 -5.05 -3.61 -10.17
N GLY A 24 -3.73 -3.54 -10.40
CA GLY A 24 -3.03 -4.39 -11.37
C GLY A 24 -3.14 -5.88 -11.04
N VAL A 25 -2.98 -6.22 -9.77
CA VAL A 25 -3.09 -7.60 -9.27
C VAL A 25 -4.50 -8.16 -9.47
N HIS A 26 -5.54 -7.40 -9.14
CA HIS A 26 -6.92 -7.85 -9.37
C HIS A 26 -7.23 -8.00 -10.86
N ARG A 27 -6.71 -7.13 -11.73
CA ARG A 27 -6.85 -7.29 -13.20
C ARG A 27 -6.23 -8.60 -13.67
N GLU A 28 -5.05 -8.96 -13.17
CA GLU A 28 -4.40 -10.24 -13.45
C GLU A 28 -5.26 -11.42 -12.96
N ILE A 29 -5.72 -11.37 -11.71
CA ILE A 29 -6.58 -12.42 -11.14
C ILE A 29 -7.87 -12.58 -11.95
N PHE A 30 -8.55 -11.49 -12.33
CA PHE A 30 -9.75 -11.55 -13.15
C PHE A 30 -9.47 -12.08 -14.56
N ALA A 31 -8.33 -11.76 -15.16
CA ALA A 31 -7.95 -12.28 -16.48
C ALA A 31 -7.72 -13.81 -16.45
N LEU A 32 -7.24 -14.34 -15.32
CA LEU A 32 -7.08 -15.77 -15.09
C LEU A 32 -8.37 -16.47 -14.65
N THR A 33 -9.44 -15.73 -14.33
CA THR A 33 -10.69 -16.30 -13.82
C THR A 33 -11.69 -16.50 -14.96
N PRO A 34 -12.38 -17.66 -15.04
CA PRO A 34 -13.45 -17.83 -16.02
C PRO A 34 -14.53 -16.74 -15.89
N PRO A 35 -15.12 -16.29 -17.02
CA PRO A 35 -16.21 -15.32 -16.98
C PRO A 35 -17.37 -15.83 -16.11
N GLY A 36 -17.92 -14.98 -15.26
CA GLY A 36 -19.04 -15.33 -14.39
C GLY A 36 -19.23 -14.34 -13.25
N ASP A 37 -20.11 -14.71 -12.32
CA ASP A 37 -20.46 -13.86 -11.18
C ASP A 37 -19.27 -13.76 -10.20
N ALA A 38 -19.05 -12.53 -9.72
CA ALA A 38 -18.07 -12.21 -8.69
C ALA A 38 -18.80 -11.86 -7.39
N VAL A 39 -18.41 -12.49 -6.28
CA VAL A 39 -19.05 -12.29 -4.98
C VAL A 39 -18.07 -11.99 -3.85
N LEU A 40 -18.51 -11.18 -2.89
CA LEU A 40 -17.81 -10.89 -1.64
C LEU A 40 -18.49 -11.64 -0.49
N VAL A 41 -17.76 -12.50 0.21
CA VAL A 41 -18.20 -13.15 1.45
C VAL A 41 -17.83 -12.26 2.63
N ASP A 42 -18.84 -11.73 3.31
CA ASP A 42 -18.66 -10.72 4.38
C ASP A 42 -18.44 -11.31 5.78
N THR A 43 -18.29 -12.64 5.90
CA THR A 43 -18.17 -13.32 7.19
C THR A 43 -16.93 -12.89 7.97
N THR A 44 -15.79 -12.67 7.31
CA THR A 44 -14.50 -12.43 7.98
C THR A 44 -14.48 -11.19 8.87
N PHE A 45 -15.23 -10.16 8.48
CA PHE A 45 -15.43 -8.93 9.23
C PHE A 45 -16.87 -8.79 9.76
N GLY A 46 -17.68 -9.85 9.71
CA GLY A 46 -19.10 -9.83 10.03
C GLY A 46 -19.44 -9.49 11.50
N PHE A 47 -18.45 -9.55 12.39
CA PHE A 47 -18.56 -9.11 13.79
C PHE A 47 -18.47 -7.60 13.98
N GLN A 48 -17.98 -6.86 12.98
CA GLN A 48 -17.76 -5.41 13.09
C GLN A 48 -19.07 -4.64 12.92
N LEU A 49 -19.24 -3.58 13.71
CA LEU A 49 -20.43 -2.72 13.64
C LEU A 49 -20.54 -1.97 12.31
N ASN A 50 -19.42 -1.74 11.63
CA ASN A 50 -19.33 -1.10 10.32
C ASN A 50 -19.26 -2.12 9.16
N ALA A 51 -19.64 -3.39 9.36
CA ALA A 51 -19.54 -4.41 8.32
C ALA A 51 -20.28 -4.04 7.01
N ASP A 52 -21.44 -3.38 7.10
CA ASP A 52 -22.17 -2.91 5.91
C ASP A 52 -21.41 -1.82 5.15
N GLU A 53 -20.69 -0.96 5.87
CA GLU A 53 -19.82 0.06 5.27
C GLU A 53 -18.63 -0.59 4.56
N LEU A 54 -18.01 -1.61 5.17
CA LEU A 54 -16.91 -2.36 4.55
C LEU A 54 -17.37 -3.04 3.26
N VAL A 55 -18.55 -3.67 3.25
CA VAL A 55 -19.16 -4.21 2.03
C VAL A 55 -19.31 -3.13 0.97
N ALA A 56 -19.93 -2.00 1.30
CA ALA A 56 -20.16 -0.92 0.35
C ALA A 56 -18.85 -0.37 -0.24
N ARG A 57 -17.81 -0.19 0.59
CA ARG A 57 -16.48 0.29 0.16
C ARG A 57 -15.79 -0.71 -0.77
N THR A 58 -15.83 -2.00 -0.44
CA THR A 58 -15.27 -3.04 -1.31
C THR A 58 -16.00 -3.08 -2.66
N GLN A 59 -17.34 -3.04 -2.67
CA GLN A 59 -18.12 -3.02 -3.91
C GLN A 59 -17.82 -1.78 -4.75
N HIS A 60 -17.71 -0.61 -4.13
CA HIS A 60 -17.34 0.63 -4.80
C HIS A 60 -15.94 0.54 -5.44
N TYR A 61 -14.95 0.03 -4.70
CA TYR A 61 -13.60 -0.18 -5.24
C TYR A 61 -13.60 -1.06 -6.51
N PHE A 62 -14.29 -2.20 -6.48
CA PHE A 62 -14.34 -3.08 -7.65
C PHE A 62 -15.13 -2.47 -8.82
N ALA A 63 -16.17 -1.70 -8.55
CA ALA A 63 -16.96 -1.02 -9.57
C ALA A 63 -16.15 0.09 -10.25
N GLU A 64 -15.58 1.02 -9.48
CA GLU A 64 -14.88 2.20 -10.00
C GLU A 64 -13.50 1.87 -10.55
N SER A 65 -12.67 1.15 -9.78
CA SER A 65 -11.25 0.93 -10.14
C SER A 65 -11.06 -0.21 -11.15
N LEU A 66 -11.97 -1.18 -11.15
CA LEU A 66 -11.84 -2.42 -11.92
C LEU A 66 -12.97 -2.63 -12.94
N GLY A 67 -14.03 -1.82 -12.91
CA GLY A 67 -15.18 -2.00 -13.80
C GLY A 67 -15.87 -3.36 -13.60
N ARG A 68 -15.82 -3.90 -12.38
CA ARG A 68 -16.36 -5.21 -12.01
C ARG A 68 -17.43 -5.07 -10.95
N ARG A 69 -18.62 -5.60 -11.25
CA ARG A 69 -19.67 -5.75 -10.25
C ARG A 69 -19.34 -6.93 -9.33
N VAL A 70 -19.27 -6.67 -8.03
CA VAL A 70 -19.13 -7.69 -6.99
C VAL A 70 -20.36 -7.65 -6.10
N ASP A 71 -21.11 -8.75 -6.03
CA ASP A 71 -22.31 -8.83 -5.20
C ASP A 71 -21.98 -9.40 -3.80
N ALA A 72 -22.58 -8.83 -2.76
CA ALA A 72 -22.36 -9.30 -1.39
C ALA A 72 -23.10 -10.62 -1.11
N VAL A 73 -22.41 -11.54 -0.44
CA VAL A 73 -22.94 -12.78 0.13
C VAL A 73 -22.92 -12.61 1.64
N SER A 74 -24.07 -12.18 2.18
CA SER A 74 -24.19 -11.88 3.61
C SER A 74 -24.58 -13.10 4.44
N TRP A 75 -23.58 -13.66 5.12
CA TRP A 75 -23.77 -14.67 6.15
C TRP A 75 -22.66 -14.54 7.18
N ARG A 76 -22.94 -13.74 8.22
CA ARG A 76 -21.93 -13.27 9.18
C ARG A 76 -21.76 -14.19 10.38
N ARG A 77 -22.77 -15.01 10.70
CA ARG A 77 -22.80 -15.83 11.91
C ARG A 77 -23.41 -17.20 11.65
N ALA A 78 -22.86 -18.21 12.29
CA ALA A 78 -23.33 -19.59 12.24
C ALA A 78 -24.71 -19.78 12.91
N ASP A 79 -25.06 -18.92 13.86
CA ASP A 79 -26.38 -18.89 14.52
C ASP A 79 -27.48 -18.19 13.71
N ALA A 80 -27.17 -17.69 12.50
CA ALA A 80 -28.16 -17.11 11.61
C ALA A 80 -29.18 -18.15 11.13
N ALA A 81 -30.37 -17.68 10.71
CA ALA A 81 -31.40 -18.55 10.16
C ALA A 81 -30.86 -19.42 9.00
N ALA A 82 -31.23 -20.71 8.99
CA ALA A 82 -30.76 -21.67 7.97
C ALA A 82 -30.96 -21.17 6.53
N SER A 83 -32.08 -20.51 6.24
CA SER A 83 -32.35 -19.92 4.92
C SER A 83 -31.30 -18.87 4.48
N THR A 84 -30.64 -18.19 5.42
CA THR A 84 -29.56 -17.23 5.13
C THR A 84 -28.31 -17.97 4.67
N LEU A 85 -27.97 -19.07 5.33
CA LEU A 85 -26.89 -19.95 4.89
C LEU A 85 -27.20 -20.55 3.51
N ASP A 86 -28.42 -21.07 3.30
CA ASP A 86 -28.82 -21.64 2.00
C ASP A 86 -28.69 -20.63 0.86
N ARG A 87 -29.11 -19.38 1.09
CA ARG A 87 -28.93 -18.29 0.11
C ARG A 87 -27.46 -18.00 -0.16
N ALA A 88 -26.62 -17.99 0.87
CA ALA A 88 -25.18 -17.77 0.73
C ALA A 88 -24.50 -18.89 -0.08
N LEU A 89 -24.79 -20.14 0.28
CA LEU A 89 -24.30 -21.33 -0.44
C LEU A 89 -24.76 -21.32 -1.90
N ALA A 90 -26.02 -20.99 -2.16
CA ALA A 90 -26.55 -20.89 -3.53
C ALA A 90 -25.76 -19.86 -4.36
N ARG A 91 -25.46 -18.68 -3.80
CA ARG A 91 -24.67 -17.65 -4.49
C ARG A 91 -23.22 -18.08 -4.73
N ILE A 92 -22.56 -18.69 -3.75
CA ILE A 92 -21.18 -19.19 -3.90
C ILE A 92 -21.11 -20.34 -4.92
N SER A 93 -22.17 -21.15 -5.03
CA SER A 93 -22.19 -22.28 -5.95
C SER A 93 -22.25 -21.89 -7.43
N THR A 94 -22.67 -20.67 -7.76
CA THR A 94 -22.72 -20.16 -9.14
C THR A 94 -21.61 -19.17 -9.45
N ALA A 95 -20.95 -18.60 -8.44
CA ALA A 95 -19.85 -17.67 -8.63
C ALA A 95 -18.61 -18.34 -9.22
N THR A 96 -17.92 -17.61 -10.10
CA THR A 96 -16.60 -18.00 -10.63
C THR A 96 -15.46 -17.28 -9.92
N TRP A 97 -15.74 -16.18 -9.24
CA TRP A 97 -14.80 -15.43 -8.43
C TRP A 97 -15.40 -15.18 -7.05
N VAL A 98 -14.72 -15.63 -6.00
CA VAL A 98 -15.17 -15.45 -4.61
C VAL A 98 -14.07 -14.77 -3.83
N PHE A 99 -14.37 -13.64 -3.22
CA PHE A 99 -13.45 -12.90 -2.38
C PHE A 99 -13.91 -12.89 -0.93
N ALA A 100 -12.98 -13.18 -0.02
CA ALA A 100 -13.11 -12.87 1.40
C ALA A 100 -11.87 -12.06 1.81
N GLY A 101 -12.12 -10.93 2.47
CA GLY A 101 -11.09 -9.93 2.75
C GLY A 101 -10.77 -9.81 4.24
N PRO A 102 -10.50 -8.59 4.72
CA PRO A 102 -9.94 -8.34 6.05
C PRO A 102 -10.90 -8.78 7.18
N GLY A 103 -10.42 -8.73 8.42
CA GLY A 103 -11.24 -9.04 9.60
C GLY A 103 -10.49 -9.88 10.61
N SER A 104 -11.15 -10.90 11.15
CA SER A 104 -10.56 -11.79 12.16
C SER A 104 -10.49 -13.24 11.63
N PRO A 105 -9.28 -13.85 11.60
CA PRO A 105 -9.13 -15.23 11.13
C PRO A 105 -9.86 -16.21 12.04
N SER A 106 -9.72 -16.06 13.36
CA SER A 106 -10.37 -16.90 14.36
C SER A 106 -11.90 -16.76 14.32
N TYR A 107 -12.43 -15.55 14.09
CA TYR A 107 -13.86 -15.36 13.90
C TYR A 107 -14.36 -16.10 12.66
N ALA A 108 -13.69 -15.94 11.52
CA ALA A 108 -14.05 -16.60 10.27
C ALA A 108 -14.04 -18.12 10.42
N LEU A 109 -12.98 -18.69 11.02
CA LEU A 109 -12.87 -20.13 11.28
C LEU A 109 -14.04 -20.65 12.14
N ARG A 110 -14.40 -19.94 13.23
CA ARG A 110 -15.55 -20.30 14.06
C ARG A 110 -16.89 -20.27 13.31
N GLN A 111 -17.03 -19.42 12.30
CA GLN A 111 -18.24 -19.41 11.48
C GLN A 111 -18.22 -20.50 10.40
N TRP A 112 -17.04 -20.85 9.88
CA TRP A 112 -16.93 -21.68 8.69
C TRP A 112 -16.72 -23.18 8.97
N ARG A 113 -15.80 -23.54 9.88
CA ARG A 113 -15.20 -24.89 9.98
C ARG A 113 -16.24 -26.02 10.04
N ASP A 114 -17.25 -25.87 10.90
CA ASP A 114 -18.27 -26.91 11.13
C ASP A 114 -19.55 -26.69 10.31
N THR A 115 -19.41 -26.05 9.14
CA THR A 115 -20.56 -25.71 8.28
C THR A 115 -20.28 -26.07 6.81
N PRO A 116 -21.33 -26.16 5.96
CA PRO A 116 -21.15 -26.37 4.52
C PRO A 116 -20.35 -25.28 3.80
N MET A 117 -20.01 -24.17 4.46
CA MET A 117 -19.25 -23.06 3.88
C MET A 117 -17.87 -23.51 3.39
N VAL A 118 -17.14 -24.34 4.13
CA VAL A 118 -15.82 -24.84 3.71
C VAL A 118 -15.94 -25.62 2.39
N GLY A 119 -16.94 -26.49 2.31
CA GLY A 119 -17.24 -27.25 1.10
C GLY A 119 -17.63 -26.35 -0.08
N ALA A 120 -18.35 -25.25 0.18
CA ALA A 120 -18.72 -24.25 -0.82
C ALA A 120 -17.51 -23.46 -1.33
N LEU A 121 -16.64 -22.97 -0.46
CA LEU A 121 -15.40 -22.28 -0.86
C LEU A 121 -14.50 -23.20 -1.67
N GLY A 122 -14.26 -24.43 -1.21
CA GLY A 122 -13.49 -25.43 -1.97
C GLY A 122 -14.16 -25.83 -3.30
N SER A 123 -15.48 -25.72 -3.41
CA SER A 123 -16.18 -26.02 -4.67
C SER A 123 -15.91 -24.99 -5.76
N VAL A 124 -15.59 -23.74 -5.40
CA VAL A 124 -15.19 -22.70 -6.36
C VAL A 124 -13.94 -23.16 -7.11
N ILE A 125 -12.94 -23.63 -6.38
CA ILE A 125 -11.69 -24.17 -6.93
C ILE A 125 -11.98 -25.42 -7.76
N ARG A 126 -12.75 -26.39 -7.24
CA ARG A 126 -13.06 -27.64 -7.97
C ARG A 126 -13.75 -27.40 -9.32
N ARG A 127 -14.53 -26.32 -9.46
CA ARG A 127 -15.23 -25.96 -10.70
C ARG A 127 -14.42 -25.06 -11.64
N GLY A 128 -13.14 -24.80 -11.35
CA GLY A 128 -12.30 -23.95 -12.19
C GLY A 128 -12.36 -22.46 -11.87
N GLY A 129 -13.10 -22.04 -10.84
CA GLY A 129 -13.17 -20.66 -10.38
C GLY A 129 -11.97 -20.24 -9.52
N THR A 130 -11.95 -18.96 -9.13
CA THR A 130 -10.88 -18.38 -8.32
C THR A 130 -11.38 -17.99 -6.94
N LEU A 131 -10.75 -18.53 -5.90
CA LEU A 131 -10.95 -18.14 -4.51
C LEU A 131 -9.87 -17.13 -4.12
N VAL A 132 -10.26 -15.89 -3.85
CA VAL A 132 -9.37 -14.80 -3.44
C VAL A 132 -9.53 -14.56 -1.94
N LEU A 133 -8.44 -14.67 -1.18
CA LEU A 133 -8.41 -14.55 0.27
C LEU A 133 -7.36 -13.51 0.65
N GLY A 134 -7.78 -12.42 1.29
CA GLY A 134 -6.88 -11.36 1.75
C GLY A 134 -6.76 -11.29 3.27
N SER A 135 -5.58 -10.88 3.75
CA SER A 135 -5.32 -10.61 5.17
C SER A 135 -5.86 -11.74 6.07
N ALA A 136 -6.80 -11.45 6.96
CA ALA A 136 -7.41 -12.42 7.85
C ALA A 136 -7.95 -13.68 7.15
N ALA A 137 -8.56 -13.55 5.97
CA ALA A 137 -9.04 -14.70 5.22
C ALA A 137 -7.90 -15.57 4.70
N ALA A 138 -6.77 -14.97 4.32
CA ALA A 138 -5.60 -15.70 3.82
C ALA A 138 -5.02 -16.64 4.91
N ILE A 139 -5.05 -16.23 6.18
CA ILE A 139 -4.60 -17.08 7.30
C ILE A 139 -5.41 -18.37 7.38
N THR A 140 -6.71 -18.30 7.10
CA THR A 140 -7.62 -19.45 7.22
C THR A 140 -7.34 -20.56 6.21
N VAL A 141 -6.64 -20.29 5.11
CA VAL A 141 -6.43 -21.25 4.01
C VAL A 141 -5.49 -22.39 4.38
N GLY A 142 -4.57 -22.15 5.31
CA GLY A 142 -3.55 -23.09 5.75
C GLY A 142 -4.13 -24.21 6.62
N LYS A 143 -3.27 -25.17 6.98
CA LYS A 143 -3.58 -26.17 8.01
C LYS A 143 -3.46 -25.56 9.41
N TYR A 144 -2.54 -24.63 9.58
CA TYR A 144 -2.29 -23.91 10.82
C TYR A 144 -2.63 -22.43 10.64
N ALA A 145 -3.45 -21.90 11.52
CA ALA A 145 -3.93 -20.52 11.48
C ALA A 145 -3.49 -19.77 12.72
N VAL A 146 -2.95 -18.57 12.54
CA VAL A 146 -2.58 -17.70 13.68
C VAL A 146 -3.79 -16.88 14.15
N PRO A 147 -4.18 -16.96 15.43
CA PRO A 147 -5.24 -16.14 16.01
C PRO A 147 -4.66 -14.78 16.43
N VAL A 148 -4.37 -13.94 15.42
CA VAL A 148 -3.60 -12.70 15.60
C VAL A 148 -4.20 -11.73 16.62
N TYR A 149 -5.53 -11.60 16.68
CA TYR A 149 -6.16 -10.67 17.63
C TYR A 149 -6.08 -11.18 19.06
N GLU A 150 -6.23 -12.48 19.26
CA GLU A 150 -6.08 -13.13 20.55
C GLU A 150 -4.65 -12.94 21.07
N VAL A 151 -3.65 -13.20 20.23
CA VAL A 151 -2.23 -13.06 20.61
C VAL A 151 -1.82 -11.60 20.79
N TYR A 152 -2.09 -10.73 19.81
CA TYR A 152 -1.59 -9.35 19.82
C TYR A 152 -2.43 -8.39 20.66
N LYS A 153 -3.77 -8.49 20.59
CA LYS A 153 -4.69 -7.54 21.25
C LYS A 153 -5.21 -8.04 22.59
N ALA A 154 -5.53 -9.34 22.71
CA ALA A 154 -6.06 -9.91 23.94
C ALA A 154 -4.97 -10.44 24.89
N GLY A 155 -3.72 -10.53 24.43
CA GLY A 155 -2.57 -10.90 25.24
C GLY A 155 -2.45 -12.40 25.53
N PHE A 156 -3.02 -13.26 24.67
CA PHE A 156 -2.90 -14.70 24.81
C PHE A 156 -1.47 -15.14 24.45
N ASP A 157 -1.01 -16.24 25.06
CA ASP A 157 0.23 -16.89 24.61
C ASP A 157 0.09 -17.33 23.15
N PRO A 158 1.15 -17.28 22.33
CA PRO A 158 1.07 -17.71 20.93
C PRO A 158 0.67 -19.19 20.81
N TYR A 159 -0.31 -19.49 19.96
CA TYR A 159 -0.69 -20.86 19.58
C TYR A 159 -1.14 -20.93 18.12
N TRP A 160 -1.11 -22.14 17.55
CA TRP A 160 -1.75 -22.44 16.26
C TRP A 160 -3.20 -22.89 16.49
N ASP A 161 -4.15 -22.23 15.83
CA ASP A 161 -5.49 -22.75 15.61
C ASP A 161 -5.50 -23.62 14.34
N GLU A 162 -6.53 -24.45 14.19
CA GLU A 162 -6.72 -25.29 13.01
C GLU A 162 -7.31 -24.45 11.86
N GLY A 163 -6.64 -24.44 10.72
CA GLY A 163 -7.15 -23.75 9.53
C GLY A 163 -8.15 -24.58 8.74
N LEU A 164 -8.52 -24.12 7.56
CA LEU A 164 -9.42 -24.84 6.64
C LEU A 164 -8.71 -25.94 5.84
N ASP A 165 -7.38 -25.96 5.89
CA ASP A 165 -6.50 -26.89 5.19
C ASP A 165 -6.80 -27.03 3.68
N LEU A 166 -7.09 -25.88 3.04
CA LEU A 166 -7.32 -25.85 1.59
C LEU A 166 -6.03 -26.10 0.83
N LEU A 167 -4.88 -25.64 1.35
CA LEU A 167 -3.57 -25.93 0.73
C LEU A 167 -3.22 -27.42 0.82
N GLY A 168 -3.46 -28.09 1.96
CA GLY A 168 -3.30 -29.54 2.07
C GLY A 168 -4.24 -30.28 1.12
N THR A 169 -5.53 -29.92 1.14
CA THR A 169 -6.58 -30.55 0.33
C THR A 169 -6.29 -30.52 -1.18
N PHE A 170 -5.81 -29.38 -1.71
CA PHE A 170 -5.64 -29.20 -3.16
C PHE A 170 -4.20 -29.42 -3.65
N LEU A 171 -3.19 -29.31 -2.78
CA LEU A 171 -1.78 -29.21 -3.19
C LEU A 171 -0.83 -30.07 -2.36
N ASP A 172 -1.33 -30.79 -1.34
CA ASP A 172 -0.48 -31.56 -0.41
C ASP A 172 0.56 -30.66 0.29
N LEU A 173 0.10 -29.47 0.72
CA LEU A 173 0.91 -28.46 1.40
C LEU A 173 0.33 -28.15 2.78
N GLU A 174 0.91 -28.76 3.82
CA GLU A 174 0.55 -28.52 5.22
C GLU A 174 1.24 -27.26 5.79
N LEU A 175 0.77 -26.08 5.39
CA LEU A 175 1.42 -24.80 5.72
C LEU A 175 0.56 -23.91 6.61
N ALA A 176 1.24 -23.01 7.34
CA ALA A 176 0.66 -21.78 7.84
C ALA A 176 0.80 -20.68 6.79
N VAL A 177 -0.22 -19.84 6.61
CA VAL A 177 -0.13 -18.63 5.77
C VAL A 177 -0.13 -17.41 6.66
N ILE A 178 0.89 -16.55 6.52
CA ILE A 178 1.04 -15.32 7.30
C ILE A 178 1.06 -14.13 6.33
N PRO A 179 -0.06 -13.40 6.19
CA PRO A 179 -0.12 -12.12 5.48
C PRO A 179 0.57 -11.03 6.30
N HIS A 180 0.65 -9.79 5.81
CA HIS A 180 1.30 -8.68 6.52
C HIS A 180 2.71 -9.08 7.02
N PHE A 181 3.46 -9.83 6.22
CA PHE A 181 4.66 -10.52 6.68
C PHE A 181 5.79 -9.53 7.03
N ASP A 182 5.87 -8.42 6.29
CA ASP A 182 6.80 -7.33 6.48
C ASP A 182 6.22 -6.13 7.26
N ASN A 183 5.07 -6.30 7.91
CA ASN A 183 4.37 -5.24 8.64
C ASN A 183 5.31 -4.43 9.55
N ALA A 184 5.29 -3.12 9.40
CA ALA A 184 6.09 -2.15 10.15
C ALA A 184 5.25 -1.10 10.91
N GLU A 185 3.93 -1.28 11.04
CA GLU A 185 3.02 -0.34 11.71
C GLU A 185 3.40 -0.03 13.18
N GLY A 186 4.16 -0.91 13.83
CA GLY A 186 4.64 -0.72 15.19
C GLY A 186 5.64 0.42 15.36
N GLY A 187 6.31 0.87 14.29
CA GLY A 187 7.32 1.93 14.29
C GLY A 187 8.52 1.61 15.19
N THR A 188 8.40 1.85 16.49
CA THR A 188 9.45 1.60 17.50
C THR A 188 9.47 0.17 18.04
N HIS A 189 8.54 -0.69 17.64
CA HIS A 189 8.49 -2.09 18.08
C HIS A 189 8.17 -3.05 16.91
N ASP A 190 8.55 -4.32 17.07
CA ASP A 190 8.47 -5.33 16.01
C ASP A 190 7.03 -5.84 15.83
N THR A 191 6.40 -5.42 14.74
CA THR A 191 5.07 -5.87 14.31
C THR A 191 5.11 -6.76 13.07
N ARG A 192 6.30 -7.19 12.64
CA ARG A 192 6.44 -8.07 11.48
C ARG A 192 5.66 -9.37 11.72
N TYR A 193 5.37 -10.06 10.62
CA TYR A 193 4.69 -11.36 10.64
C TYR A 193 3.27 -11.27 11.21
N CYS A 194 2.47 -10.34 10.69
CA CYS A 194 1.09 -10.10 11.15
C CYS A 194 1.02 -9.79 12.65
N TYR A 195 1.74 -8.76 13.11
CA TYR A 195 1.74 -8.30 14.51
C TYR A 195 2.32 -9.28 15.55
N LEU A 196 2.91 -10.40 15.10
CA LEU A 196 3.56 -11.35 16.00
C LEU A 196 4.90 -10.81 16.53
N GLY A 197 5.69 -10.22 15.64
CA GLY A 197 7.12 -9.97 15.85
C GLY A 197 7.94 -11.26 15.85
N GLU A 198 9.25 -11.14 15.65
CA GLU A 198 10.17 -12.28 15.57
C GLU A 198 10.10 -13.23 16.78
N PRO A 199 10.04 -12.77 18.05
CA PRO A 199 10.04 -13.68 19.20
C PRO A 199 8.84 -14.63 19.23
N ARG A 200 7.64 -14.14 18.89
CA ARG A 200 6.41 -14.96 18.89
C ARG A 200 6.35 -15.86 17.68
N LEU A 201 6.73 -15.37 16.49
CA LEU A 201 6.77 -16.21 15.30
C LEU A 201 7.76 -17.37 15.48
N ALA A 202 8.96 -17.10 16.00
CA ALA A 202 9.96 -18.14 16.24
C ALA A 202 9.50 -19.18 17.28
N ALA A 203 8.63 -18.80 18.23
CA ALA A 203 8.01 -19.75 19.15
C ALA A 203 7.03 -20.68 18.45
N LEU A 204 6.08 -20.11 17.71
CA LEU A 204 5.10 -20.84 16.91
C LEU A 204 5.77 -21.76 15.88
N GLU A 205 6.81 -21.27 15.21
CA GLU A 205 7.55 -22.01 14.17
C GLU A 205 8.16 -23.31 14.69
N ARG A 206 8.53 -23.39 15.98
CA ARG A 206 9.09 -24.61 16.60
C ARG A 206 8.04 -25.68 16.86
N GLU A 207 6.77 -25.32 16.89
CA GLU A 207 5.65 -26.25 17.12
C GLU A 207 5.18 -26.92 15.82
N LEU A 208 5.60 -26.41 14.66
CA LEU A 208 5.24 -26.97 13.37
C LEU A 208 5.95 -28.31 13.11
N PRO A 209 5.24 -29.33 12.61
CA PRO A 209 5.84 -30.62 12.25
C PRO A 209 6.91 -30.52 11.15
N ASP A 210 7.74 -31.56 11.04
CA ASP A 210 8.63 -31.77 9.90
C ASP A 210 7.83 -31.75 8.59
N GLY A 211 8.39 -31.12 7.55
CA GLY A 211 7.71 -30.98 6.25
C GLY A 211 6.65 -29.87 6.21
N SER A 212 6.33 -29.23 7.34
CA SER A 212 5.47 -28.04 7.41
C SER A 212 6.30 -26.74 7.48
N GLY A 213 5.62 -25.60 7.35
CA GLY A 213 6.25 -24.30 7.55
C GLY A 213 5.31 -23.13 7.28
N ILE A 214 5.90 -21.96 7.06
CA ILE A 214 5.20 -20.69 6.91
C ILE A 214 5.37 -20.19 5.48
N LEU A 215 4.25 -19.87 4.84
CA LEU A 215 4.16 -19.05 3.63
C LEU A 215 3.85 -17.61 4.05
N GLY A 216 4.89 -16.78 4.08
CA GLY A 216 4.79 -15.35 4.34
C GLY A 216 4.45 -14.57 3.07
N ILE A 217 3.51 -13.63 3.17
CA ILE A 217 3.12 -12.73 2.08
C ILE A 217 3.20 -11.30 2.59
N ASP A 218 4.07 -10.50 1.97
CA ASP A 218 4.25 -9.09 2.31
C ASP A 218 3.01 -8.27 1.95
N GLU A 219 2.92 -7.07 2.51
CA GLU A 219 1.85 -6.13 2.17
C GLU A 219 1.90 -5.73 0.69
N HIS A 220 0.73 -5.40 0.12
CA HIS A 220 0.56 -5.06 -1.29
C HIS A 220 1.13 -6.11 -2.27
N THR A 221 1.15 -7.37 -1.84
CA THR A 221 1.65 -8.52 -2.62
C THR A 221 0.60 -9.62 -2.62
N ALA A 222 0.52 -10.37 -3.71
CA ALA A 222 -0.32 -11.54 -3.82
C ALA A 222 0.44 -12.76 -4.33
N VAL A 223 0.00 -13.93 -3.86
CA VAL A 223 0.45 -15.24 -4.31
C VAL A 223 -0.72 -15.93 -5.01
N ILE A 224 -0.60 -16.14 -6.31
CA ILE A 224 -1.59 -16.83 -7.14
C ILE A 224 -1.14 -18.28 -7.31
N ILE A 225 -1.93 -19.21 -6.82
CA ILE A 225 -1.69 -20.65 -6.91
C ILE A 225 -2.67 -21.25 -7.91
N ASP A 226 -2.13 -21.80 -8.99
CA ASP A 226 -2.90 -22.53 -10.00
C ASP A 226 -2.90 -24.02 -9.65
N VAL A 227 -4.07 -24.55 -9.29
CA VAL A 227 -4.19 -25.94 -8.83
C VAL A 227 -4.06 -26.91 -10.00
N ALA A 228 -4.53 -26.54 -11.19
CA ALA A 228 -4.41 -27.39 -12.37
C ALA A 228 -2.96 -27.45 -12.86
N GLU A 229 -2.32 -26.28 -12.99
CA GLU A 229 -0.94 -26.18 -13.50
C GLU A 229 0.11 -26.47 -12.42
N GLN A 230 -0.29 -26.62 -11.16
CA GLN A 230 0.63 -26.81 -10.01
C GLN A 230 1.70 -25.72 -9.93
N THR A 231 1.31 -24.46 -10.16
CA THR A 231 2.23 -23.31 -10.12
C THR A 231 1.90 -22.31 -9.03
N VAL A 232 2.92 -21.62 -8.53
CA VAL A 232 2.83 -20.53 -7.55
C VAL A 232 3.47 -19.29 -8.16
N ARG A 233 2.69 -18.22 -8.36
CA ARG A 233 3.15 -16.94 -8.92
C ARG A 233 3.06 -15.83 -7.87
N VAL A 234 4.12 -15.03 -7.76
CA VAL A 234 4.16 -13.84 -6.92
C VAL A 234 3.90 -12.60 -7.77
N THR A 235 2.97 -11.74 -7.36
CA THR A 235 2.60 -10.49 -8.06
C THR A 235 2.36 -9.37 -7.03
N GLY A 236 2.35 -8.11 -7.48
CA GLY A 236 2.27 -6.94 -6.60
C GLY A 236 3.63 -6.28 -6.34
N ASN A 237 3.77 -5.61 -5.19
CA ASN A 237 4.86 -4.66 -4.96
C ASN A 237 6.08 -5.26 -4.23
N ARG A 238 5.90 -6.32 -3.44
CA ARG A 238 6.95 -6.86 -2.55
C ARG A 238 7.17 -8.35 -2.77
N THR A 239 7.28 -9.15 -1.71
CA THR A 239 7.79 -10.52 -1.79
C THR A 239 6.89 -11.57 -1.14
N MET A 240 7.12 -12.82 -1.53
CA MET A 240 6.68 -14.02 -0.84
C MET A 240 7.88 -14.64 -0.13
N THR A 241 7.70 -15.10 1.10
CA THR A 241 8.75 -15.78 1.87
C THR A 241 8.32 -17.19 2.25
N LEU A 242 9.16 -18.19 1.97
CA LEU A 242 9.03 -19.54 2.52
C LEU A 242 9.93 -19.66 3.75
N ARG A 243 9.37 -19.89 4.93
CA ARG A 243 10.10 -19.95 6.20
C ARG A 243 9.85 -21.25 6.96
N ALA A 244 10.92 -21.93 7.36
CA ALA A 244 10.85 -23.12 8.20
C ALA A 244 12.15 -23.35 8.98
N ARG A 245 12.02 -23.57 10.29
CA ARG A 245 13.11 -23.83 11.24
C ARG A 245 14.22 -22.78 11.17
N GLY A 246 13.85 -21.50 11.11
CA GLY A 246 14.78 -20.37 11.02
C GLY A 246 15.45 -20.21 9.65
N ARG A 247 15.17 -21.09 8.68
CA ARG A 247 15.58 -20.90 7.28
C ARG A 247 14.48 -20.14 6.55
N SER A 248 14.86 -19.15 5.75
CA SER A 248 13.93 -18.40 4.91
C SER A 248 14.43 -18.36 3.47
N ARG A 249 13.51 -18.39 2.52
CA ARG A 249 13.77 -18.12 1.10
C ARG A 249 12.76 -17.12 0.57
N ILE A 250 13.27 -16.04 -0.02
CA ILE A 250 12.48 -14.88 -0.45
C ILE A 250 12.32 -14.93 -1.97
N PHE A 251 11.12 -14.61 -2.45
CA PHE A 251 10.75 -14.60 -3.86
C PHE A 251 10.10 -13.25 -4.20
N PRO A 252 10.74 -12.41 -5.03
CA PRO A 252 10.18 -11.13 -5.43
C PRO A 252 8.97 -11.30 -6.36
N ALA A 253 8.14 -10.25 -6.48
CA ALA A 253 7.13 -10.16 -7.53
C ALA A 253 7.70 -10.49 -8.92
N GLY A 254 6.92 -11.23 -9.72
CA GLY A 254 7.34 -11.82 -10.98
C GLY A 254 7.90 -13.24 -10.86
N SER A 255 8.23 -13.71 -9.65
CA SER A 255 8.65 -15.10 -9.42
C SER A 255 7.55 -16.10 -9.76
N CYS A 256 7.92 -17.24 -10.32
CA CYS A 256 7.04 -18.36 -10.61
C CYS A 256 7.72 -19.66 -10.21
N LEU A 257 7.04 -20.48 -9.42
CA LEU A 257 7.53 -21.76 -8.90
C LEU A 257 6.59 -22.90 -9.26
N GLN A 258 7.11 -24.13 -9.25
CA GLN A 258 6.27 -25.32 -9.18
C GLN A 258 5.91 -25.62 -7.72
N VAL A 259 4.70 -26.12 -7.48
CA VAL A 259 4.27 -26.56 -6.14
C VAL A 259 5.17 -27.66 -5.59
N SER A 260 5.75 -28.50 -6.47
CA SER A 260 6.76 -29.51 -6.08
C SER A 260 8.00 -28.89 -5.47
N ASP A 261 8.44 -27.73 -5.94
CA ASP A 261 9.62 -27.03 -5.41
C ASP A 261 9.33 -26.49 -4.00
N VAL A 262 8.11 -26.00 -3.80
CA VAL A 262 7.63 -25.55 -2.48
C VAL A 262 7.61 -26.74 -1.52
N ARG A 263 7.07 -27.90 -1.92
CA ARG A 263 7.09 -29.13 -1.11
C ARG A 263 8.52 -29.57 -0.78
N ALA A 264 9.40 -29.65 -1.77
CA ALA A 264 10.79 -30.05 -1.58
C ALA A 264 11.53 -29.12 -0.60
N TRP A 265 11.29 -27.80 -0.67
CA TRP A 265 11.85 -26.84 0.27
C TRP A 265 11.48 -27.14 1.73
N PHE A 266 10.20 -27.40 2.00
CA PHE A 266 9.72 -27.72 3.35
C PHE A 266 10.11 -29.12 3.81
N ALA A 267 10.24 -30.09 2.90
CA ALA A 267 10.78 -31.42 3.18
C ALA A 267 12.29 -31.40 3.55
N GLY A 268 12.99 -30.27 3.31
CA GLY A 268 14.43 -30.18 3.55
C GLY A 268 15.27 -30.80 2.44
N GLU A 269 14.65 -31.17 1.33
CA GLU A 269 15.30 -31.69 0.13
C GLU A 269 15.91 -30.50 -0.63
N ALA A 270 17.16 -30.19 -0.32
CA ALA A 270 17.89 -29.05 -0.86
C ALA A 270 18.21 -29.21 -2.35
N THR A 271 17.22 -29.08 -3.23
CA THR A 271 17.39 -28.71 -4.65
C THR A 271 16.11 -28.06 -5.20
N VAL A 272 15.74 -26.88 -4.71
CA VAL A 272 15.02 -25.96 -5.61
C VAL A 272 16.10 -25.35 -6.50
N GLY A 273 16.32 -26.00 -7.65
CA GLY A 273 17.34 -25.64 -8.62
C GLY A 273 17.34 -24.14 -8.89
N SER A 274 18.53 -23.55 -8.83
CA SER A 274 18.86 -22.27 -9.44
C SER A 274 18.74 -22.42 -10.96
N GLY A 275 17.51 -22.38 -11.45
CA GLY A 275 17.17 -22.47 -12.86
C GLY A 275 16.58 -21.17 -13.40
N PHE A 276 16.97 -20.00 -12.88
CA PHE A 276 16.62 -18.70 -13.48
C PHE A 276 17.76 -17.70 -13.30
N PRO A 277 17.92 -16.74 -14.24
CA PRO A 277 19.13 -15.94 -14.36
C PRO A 277 19.36 -15.12 -13.10
N GLU A 278 20.59 -15.16 -12.57
CA GLU A 278 21.03 -14.14 -11.63
C GLU A 278 20.81 -12.74 -12.23
N PRO A 279 20.31 -11.76 -11.47
CA PRO A 279 20.56 -10.38 -11.81
C PRO A 279 22.07 -10.17 -11.65
N ALA A 280 22.78 -10.08 -12.78
CA ALA A 280 24.19 -9.76 -12.79
C ALA A 280 24.41 -8.44 -12.05
N THR A 281 24.95 -8.52 -10.84
CA THR A 281 25.57 -7.39 -10.16
C THR A 281 26.76 -6.95 -11.00
N GLY A 282 26.58 -5.88 -11.77
CA GLY A 282 27.65 -5.17 -12.47
C GLY A 282 27.61 -5.27 -13.99
N ALA A 283 26.64 -4.65 -14.64
CA ALA A 283 26.80 -4.15 -16.01
C ALA A 283 25.73 -3.08 -16.32
N ALA A 284 26.16 -1.99 -16.97
CA ALA A 284 25.33 -0.92 -17.51
C ALA A 284 24.20 -1.46 -18.42
N PRO A 285 23.07 -0.72 -18.55
CA PRO A 285 21.87 -1.23 -19.22
C PRO A 285 22.12 -1.54 -20.71
N PRO A 286 21.68 -2.70 -21.22
CA PRO A 286 21.71 -2.99 -22.65
C PRO A 286 20.52 -2.32 -23.37
N PRO A 287 20.63 -2.05 -24.69
CA PRO A 287 19.65 -1.28 -25.42
C PRO A 287 18.39 -2.11 -25.72
N THR A 288 17.24 -1.44 -25.58
CA THR A 288 15.90 -1.90 -25.99
C THR A 288 15.79 -2.07 -27.50
N THR A 289 15.46 -3.28 -27.96
CA THR A 289 14.80 -3.49 -29.26
C THR A 289 13.88 -4.72 -29.20
N GLY A 290 12.57 -4.51 -29.34
CA GLY A 290 11.57 -5.57 -29.46
C GLY A 290 10.24 -5.23 -28.75
N ALA A 291 9.60 -4.14 -29.15
CA ALA A 291 8.38 -3.62 -28.55
C ALA A 291 7.13 -4.47 -28.89
N VAL A 292 6.43 -4.92 -27.83
CA VAL A 292 4.96 -5.02 -27.82
C VAL A 292 4.49 -3.76 -27.08
N PRO A 293 3.51 -2.99 -27.58
CA PRO A 293 3.23 -1.67 -27.02
C PRO A 293 2.53 -1.81 -25.66
N VAL A 294 3.30 -1.64 -24.59
CA VAL A 294 2.77 -1.29 -23.27
C VAL A 294 2.38 0.19 -23.35
N LEU A 295 1.09 0.48 -23.20
CA LEU A 295 0.59 1.84 -23.11
C LEU A 295 1.32 2.54 -21.95
N ALA A 296 2.02 3.62 -22.29
CA ALA A 296 2.74 4.45 -21.34
C ALA A 296 1.75 5.06 -20.35
N GLY A 297 1.87 4.72 -19.07
CA GLY A 297 0.99 5.26 -18.04
C GLY A 297 1.15 4.80 -16.59
N ASP A 298 1.93 3.76 -16.26
CA ASP A 298 2.04 3.31 -14.85
C ASP A 298 3.48 3.39 -14.33
N ALA A 299 3.78 4.48 -13.61
CA ALA A 299 4.78 4.41 -12.55
C ALA A 299 4.24 3.48 -11.44
N PRO A 300 5.11 2.75 -10.70
CA PRO A 300 4.63 1.88 -9.62
C PRO A 300 3.81 2.71 -8.62
N VAL A 301 2.57 2.28 -8.38
CA VAL A 301 1.70 2.89 -7.38
C VAL A 301 2.31 2.58 -6.02
N LEU A 302 2.69 3.63 -5.29
CA LEU A 302 3.37 3.56 -3.99
C LEU A 302 2.36 3.37 -2.86
N SER A 303 2.79 2.75 -1.75
CA SER A 303 2.01 2.74 -0.50
C SER A 303 1.76 4.16 0.03
N LEU A 304 0.73 4.36 0.86
CA LEU A 304 0.46 5.68 1.46
C LEU A 304 1.64 6.19 2.31
N HIS A 305 2.31 5.29 3.04
CA HIS A 305 3.50 5.61 3.80
C HIS A 305 4.64 6.12 2.88
N GLU A 306 4.94 5.40 1.80
CA GLU A 306 5.95 5.82 0.81
C GLU A 306 5.57 7.12 0.11
N ALA A 307 4.29 7.33 -0.21
CA ALA A 307 3.79 8.57 -0.76
C ALA A 307 4.00 9.75 0.21
N THR A 308 3.78 9.53 1.51
CA THR A 308 4.01 10.52 2.58
C THR A 308 5.49 10.88 2.67
N LEU A 309 6.39 9.90 2.74
CA LEU A 309 7.84 10.13 2.76
C LEU A 309 8.34 10.84 1.50
N ARG A 310 7.80 10.47 0.34
CA ARG A 310 8.14 11.10 -0.95
C ARG A 310 7.69 12.55 -0.99
N ALA A 311 6.47 12.86 -0.53
CA ALA A 311 5.96 14.22 -0.47
C ALA A 311 6.82 15.09 0.45
N ARG A 312 7.16 14.60 1.64
CA ARG A 312 8.08 15.28 2.56
C ARG A 312 9.45 15.55 1.93
N THR A 313 10.06 14.53 1.33
CA THR A 313 11.39 14.65 0.69
C THR A 313 11.35 15.68 -0.46
N ARG A 314 10.31 15.64 -1.29
CA ARG A 314 10.13 16.60 -2.39
C ARG A 314 9.92 18.02 -1.87
N PHE A 315 9.11 18.18 -0.81
CA PHE A 315 8.90 19.47 -0.16
C PHE A 315 10.20 20.03 0.43
N ASP A 316 10.97 19.21 1.14
CA ASP A 316 12.22 19.63 1.78
C ASP A 316 13.26 20.11 0.74
N ALA A 317 13.38 19.40 -0.39
CA ALA A 317 14.22 19.82 -1.50
C ALA A 317 13.74 21.15 -2.12
N ALA A 318 12.45 21.27 -2.41
CA ALA A 318 11.87 22.49 -2.97
C ALA A 318 12.00 23.70 -2.01
N ALA A 319 11.88 23.48 -0.71
CA ALA A 319 12.10 24.50 0.31
C ALA A 319 13.54 25.01 0.33
N ALA A 320 14.53 24.12 0.17
CA ALA A 320 15.94 24.51 0.05
C ALA A 320 16.20 25.38 -1.19
N ASP A 321 15.54 25.06 -2.31
CA ASP A 321 15.65 25.79 -3.57
C ASP A 321 14.72 27.02 -3.66
N ARG A 322 13.95 27.29 -2.60
CA ARG A 322 12.92 28.36 -2.55
C ARG A 322 11.85 28.26 -3.66
N ASP A 323 11.54 27.05 -4.12
CA ASP A 323 10.53 26.78 -5.13
C ASP A 323 9.16 26.52 -4.49
N ALA A 324 8.36 27.58 -4.36
CA ALA A 324 7.02 27.50 -3.78
C ALA A 324 6.04 26.66 -4.63
N ALA A 325 6.20 26.62 -5.96
CA ALA A 325 5.31 25.86 -6.82
C ALA A 325 5.48 24.35 -6.57
N THR A 326 6.72 23.87 -6.54
CA THR A 326 7.01 22.47 -6.25
C THR A 326 6.63 22.06 -4.82
N MET A 327 6.72 22.98 -3.85
CA MET A 327 6.21 22.76 -2.49
C MET A 327 4.69 22.53 -2.48
N VAL A 328 3.92 23.34 -3.22
CA VAL A 328 2.47 23.19 -3.36
C VAL A 328 2.12 21.89 -4.07
N ASP A 329 2.82 21.53 -5.15
CA ASP A 329 2.61 20.27 -5.86
C ASP A 329 2.81 19.06 -4.96
N ALA A 330 3.81 19.09 -4.06
CA ALA A 330 4.05 18.01 -3.10
C ALA A 330 2.88 17.87 -2.09
N ILE A 331 2.32 18.99 -1.63
CA ILE A 331 1.15 19.03 -0.72
C ILE A 331 -0.08 18.47 -1.42
N LEU A 332 -0.40 18.95 -2.63
CA LEU A 332 -1.56 18.50 -3.39
C LEU A 332 -1.43 17.02 -3.80
N GLY A 333 -0.23 16.57 -4.15
CA GLY A 333 0.03 15.16 -4.44
C GLY A 333 -0.20 14.25 -3.22
N LEU A 334 0.18 14.70 -2.01
CA LEU A 334 -0.11 13.95 -0.78
C LEU A 334 -1.61 13.95 -0.44
N GLU A 335 -2.32 15.06 -0.67
CA GLU A 335 -3.77 15.13 -0.48
C GLU A 335 -4.50 14.15 -1.40
N GLN A 336 -4.14 14.12 -2.68
CA GLN A 336 -4.71 13.18 -3.64
C GLN A 336 -4.41 11.72 -3.23
N ALA A 337 -3.18 11.42 -2.79
CA ALA A 337 -2.84 10.08 -2.29
C ALA A 337 -3.72 9.70 -1.07
N ILE A 338 -3.95 10.61 -0.12
CA ILE A 338 -4.85 10.34 1.02
C ILE A 338 -6.28 10.02 0.55
N GLN A 339 -6.72 10.65 -0.54
CA GLN A 339 -8.05 10.43 -1.10
C GLN A 339 -8.13 9.12 -1.89
N ASP A 340 -7.14 8.78 -2.70
CA ASP A 340 -7.09 7.52 -3.47
C ASP A 340 -7.05 6.30 -2.54
N TRP A 341 -6.38 6.45 -1.39
CA TRP A 341 -6.32 5.44 -0.35
C TRP A 341 -7.56 5.41 0.57
N SER A 342 -8.56 6.27 0.33
CA SER A 342 -9.76 6.35 1.16
C SER A 342 -10.68 5.12 1.04
N ALA A 343 -10.49 4.26 0.03
CA ALA A 343 -11.22 2.99 -0.13
C ALA A 343 -10.59 1.82 0.67
N ASP A 344 -9.41 2.00 1.26
CA ASP A 344 -8.73 0.96 2.04
C ASP A 344 -9.46 0.64 3.35
N THR A 345 -10.03 -0.55 3.44
CA THR A 345 -10.82 -1.00 4.58
C THR A 345 -10.02 -1.26 5.85
N LEU A 346 -8.68 -1.29 5.77
CA LEU A 346 -7.81 -1.41 6.92
C LEU A 346 -7.74 -0.08 7.68
N GLN A 347 -7.96 -0.13 9.00
CA GLN A 347 -7.71 1.02 9.88
C GLN A 347 -6.21 1.14 10.15
N SER A 348 -5.43 1.60 9.17
CA SER A 348 -4.00 1.83 9.35
C SER A 348 -3.73 3.20 9.99
N SER A 349 -2.70 3.26 10.83
CA SER A 349 -2.16 4.52 11.39
C SER A 349 -1.59 5.45 10.31
N ASP A 350 -1.28 4.91 9.12
CA ASP A 350 -0.73 5.61 7.97
C ASP A 350 -1.59 6.79 7.52
N ARG A 351 -2.93 6.67 7.57
CA ARG A 351 -3.80 7.78 7.15
C ARG A 351 -3.74 8.96 8.11
N ASP A 352 -3.66 8.68 9.41
CA ASP A 352 -3.51 9.70 10.43
C ASP A 352 -2.12 10.34 10.36
N GLU A 353 -1.08 9.55 10.10
CA GLU A 353 0.27 10.04 9.87
C GLU A 353 0.37 10.92 8.63
N ALA A 354 -0.15 10.46 7.48
CA ALA A 354 -0.20 11.23 6.24
C ALA A 354 -0.94 12.56 6.43
N ARG A 355 -2.07 12.56 7.16
CA ARG A 355 -2.82 13.79 7.48
C ARG A 355 -2.03 14.74 8.39
N ARG A 356 -1.30 14.22 9.38
CA ARG A 356 -0.42 15.03 10.24
C ARG A 356 0.70 15.66 9.42
N GLU A 357 1.32 14.88 8.53
CA GLU A 357 2.38 15.37 7.66
C GLU A 357 1.85 16.42 6.69
N LEU A 358 0.71 16.20 6.03
CA LEU A 358 0.05 17.19 5.16
C LEU A 358 -0.16 18.52 5.89
N ARG A 359 -0.68 18.49 7.12
CA ARG A 359 -0.84 19.70 7.95
C ARG A 359 0.49 20.37 8.26
N SER A 360 1.51 19.59 8.62
CA SER A 360 2.87 20.08 8.87
C SER A 360 3.44 20.80 7.64
N LEU A 361 3.34 20.21 6.45
CA LEU A 361 3.80 20.82 5.19
C LEU A 361 3.06 22.13 4.89
N ILE A 362 1.75 22.20 5.13
CA ILE A 362 0.96 23.44 4.97
C ILE A 362 1.45 24.54 5.92
N VAL A 363 1.70 24.22 7.20
CA VAL A 363 2.23 25.21 8.17
C VAL A 363 3.60 25.70 7.73
N ARG A 364 4.50 24.79 7.35
CA ARG A 364 5.86 25.12 6.89
C ARG A 364 5.85 25.99 5.63
N LEU A 365 4.92 25.75 4.71
CA LEU A 365 4.73 26.63 3.54
C LEU A 365 4.29 28.04 3.97
N GLY A 366 3.41 28.15 4.96
CA GLY A 366 3.01 29.43 5.56
C GLY A 366 4.16 30.18 6.22
N GLU A 367 5.01 29.47 6.97
CA GLU A 367 6.23 30.03 7.58
C GLU A 367 7.23 30.48 6.50
N PHE A 368 7.41 29.69 5.44
CA PHE A 368 8.24 30.05 4.29
C PHE A 368 7.73 31.34 3.62
N ALA A 369 6.41 31.47 3.42
CA ALA A 369 5.81 32.67 2.88
C ALA A 369 6.00 33.89 3.80
N GLN A 370 5.91 33.73 5.12
CA GLN A 370 6.19 34.80 6.09
C GLN A 370 7.66 35.23 6.08
N ALA A 371 8.60 34.28 5.99
CA ALA A 371 10.03 34.58 5.89
C ALA A 371 10.39 35.27 4.56
N GLY A 372 9.70 34.92 3.47
CA GLY A 372 9.78 35.62 2.18
C GLY A 372 9.08 36.98 2.17
N ALA A 373 8.23 37.26 3.15
CA ALA A 373 7.51 38.51 3.36
C ALA A 373 8.21 39.44 4.37
N LEU A 374 9.52 39.28 4.59
CA LEU A 374 10.34 40.39 5.10
C LEU A 374 10.04 41.60 4.22
N ASP A 375 9.65 42.71 4.84
CA ASP A 375 9.29 43.92 4.11
C ASP A 375 10.47 44.26 3.19
N THR A 376 10.23 44.21 1.87
CA THR A 376 11.27 44.51 0.89
C THR A 376 11.82 45.92 1.14
N SER A 377 11.00 46.79 1.73
CA SER A 377 11.42 48.09 2.27
C SER A 377 12.52 47.96 3.32
N ASP A 378 12.37 47.10 4.33
CA ASP A 378 13.36 46.93 5.40
C ASP A 378 14.68 46.33 4.90
N LEU A 379 14.63 45.42 3.91
CA LEU A 379 15.84 44.85 3.30
C LEU A 379 16.61 45.88 2.49
N VAL A 380 15.90 46.74 1.74
CA VAL A 380 16.48 47.70 0.79
C VAL A 380 16.81 49.03 1.47
N ALA A 381 16.17 49.35 2.59
CA ALA A 381 16.31 50.61 3.32
C ALA A 381 17.75 51.01 3.67
N PRO A 382 18.63 50.13 4.17
CA PRO A 382 20.01 50.51 4.50
C PRO A 382 20.82 50.92 3.27
N PHE A 383 20.60 50.25 2.13
CA PHE A 383 21.30 50.53 0.88
C PHE A 383 20.82 51.84 0.25
N VAL A 384 19.50 52.08 0.25
CA VAL A 384 18.92 53.33 -0.25
C VAL A 384 19.36 54.49 0.63
N THR A 385 19.32 54.34 1.95
CA THR A 385 19.78 55.38 2.89
C THR A 385 21.24 55.74 2.65
N ALA A 386 22.13 54.74 2.51
CA ALA A 386 23.54 54.98 2.22
C ALA A 386 23.76 55.75 0.88
N LEU A 387 22.99 55.42 -0.16
CA LEU A 387 23.06 56.14 -1.44
C LEU A 387 22.53 57.58 -1.33
N LEU A 388 21.48 57.80 -0.53
CA LEU A 388 20.95 59.13 -0.26
C LEU A 388 21.94 59.99 0.55
N ASP A 389 22.69 59.39 1.47
CA ASP A 389 23.75 60.08 2.22
C ASP A 389 24.90 60.52 1.30
N VAL A 390 25.35 59.64 0.40
CA VAL A 390 26.37 59.98 -0.62
C VAL A 390 25.86 61.09 -1.55
N ARG A 391 24.59 61.03 -1.96
CA ARG A 391 23.94 62.10 -2.74
C ARG A 391 23.94 63.43 -1.99
N SER A 392 23.65 63.42 -0.68
CA SER A 392 23.67 64.62 0.16
C SER A 392 25.07 65.23 0.28
N GLN A 393 26.10 64.38 0.45
CA GLN A 393 27.50 64.81 0.48
C GLN A 393 28.00 65.37 -0.86
N ALA A 394 27.57 64.80 -2.00
CA ALA A 394 27.90 65.33 -3.32
C ALA A 394 27.32 66.74 -3.51
N ARG A 395 26.05 66.95 -3.11
CA ARG A 395 25.40 68.27 -3.15
C ARG A 395 26.13 69.31 -2.29
N SER A 396 26.54 68.96 -1.07
CA SER A 396 27.22 69.90 -0.18
C SER A 396 28.60 70.34 -0.67
N ARG A 397 29.25 69.52 -1.52
CA ARG A 397 30.52 69.83 -2.18
C ARG A 397 30.35 70.53 -3.53
N GLY A 398 29.12 70.79 -3.97
CA GLY A 398 28.81 71.40 -5.27
C GLY A 398 28.92 70.44 -6.47
N ASP A 399 29.06 69.14 -6.23
CA ASP A 399 29.06 68.11 -7.27
C ASP A 399 27.63 67.67 -7.60
N TYR A 400 26.92 68.53 -8.33
CA TYR A 400 25.54 68.28 -8.72
C TYR A 400 25.39 67.13 -9.71
N GLN A 401 26.40 66.90 -10.57
CA GLN A 401 26.37 65.83 -11.56
C GLN A 401 26.32 64.45 -10.90
N THR A 402 27.18 64.20 -9.91
CA THR A 402 27.15 62.94 -9.15
C THR A 402 25.85 62.77 -8.38
N ALA A 403 25.30 63.86 -7.82
CA ALA A 403 24.05 63.81 -7.07
C ALA A 403 22.83 63.45 -7.95
N ASP A 404 22.80 63.95 -9.19
CA ASP A 404 21.75 63.65 -10.16
C ASP A 404 21.91 62.21 -10.71
N ASP A 405 23.13 61.77 -10.99
CA ASP A 405 23.41 60.39 -11.41
C ASP A 405 22.93 59.34 -10.39
N ILE A 406 23.10 59.62 -9.08
CA ILE A 406 22.61 58.74 -8.00
C ILE A 406 21.08 58.73 -7.97
N ARG A 407 20.44 59.89 -8.10
CA ARG A 407 18.97 60.00 -8.13
C ARG A 407 18.38 59.21 -9.29
N ASP A 408 18.93 59.37 -10.49
CA ASP A 408 18.44 58.70 -11.70
C ASP A 408 18.60 57.19 -11.63
N ARG A 409 19.69 56.71 -11.00
CA ARG A 409 19.89 55.27 -10.76
C ARG A 409 18.89 54.71 -9.76
N LEU A 410 18.57 55.44 -8.68
CA LEU A 410 17.54 55.05 -7.71
C LEU A 410 16.16 54.98 -8.36
N ILE A 411 15.79 55.99 -9.16
CA ILE A 411 14.52 56.01 -9.91
C ILE A 411 14.45 54.84 -10.90
N ARG A 412 15.54 54.55 -11.63
CA ARG A 412 15.61 53.42 -12.56
C ARG A 412 15.50 52.06 -11.87
N ALA A 413 15.95 51.98 -10.61
CA ALA A 413 15.78 50.81 -9.76
C ALA A 413 14.38 50.72 -9.12
N GLY A 414 13.48 51.64 -9.46
CA GLY A 414 12.10 51.67 -8.95
C GLY A 414 11.94 52.35 -7.59
N VAL A 415 12.91 53.12 -7.11
CA VAL A 415 12.82 53.87 -5.85
C VAL A 415 12.38 55.31 -6.13
N GLU A 416 11.23 55.72 -5.60
CA GLU A 416 10.78 57.11 -5.70
C GLU A 416 11.49 57.96 -4.64
N VAL A 417 12.14 59.05 -5.05
CA VAL A 417 12.87 59.96 -4.14
C VAL A 417 12.17 61.32 -4.12
N ARG A 418 11.70 61.73 -2.94
CA ARG A 418 11.01 63.00 -2.68
C ARG A 418 11.87 63.87 -1.76
N ASP A 419 12.35 64.99 -2.28
CA ASP A 419 13.03 66.00 -1.47
C ASP A 419 11.98 66.85 -0.73
N THR A 420 12.07 66.92 0.60
CA THR A 420 11.18 67.75 1.44
C THR A 420 12.00 68.76 2.25
N PRO A 421 11.40 69.86 2.76
CA PRO A 421 12.08 70.81 3.63
C PRO A 421 12.70 70.18 4.89
N ASP A 422 12.16 69.03 5.33
CA ASP A 422 12.61 68.27 6.51
C ASP A 422 13.64 67.17 6.17
N GLY A 423 14.04 67.03 4.90
CA GLY A 423 14.99 66.01 4.42
C GLY A 423 14.47 65.18 3.24
N VAL A 424 15.28 64.22 2.79
CA VAL A 424 14.93 63.34 1.67
C VAL A 424 14.09 62.16 2.18
N ARG A 425 12.91 61.96 1.60
CA ARG A 425 12.08 60.76 1.82
C ARG A 425 12.11 59.89 0.58
N TRP A 426 12.04 58.57 0.75
CA TRP A 426 11.95 57.62 -0.36
C TRP A 426 10.80 56.64 -0.14
N LEU A 427 10.28 56.10 -1.24
CA LEU A 427 9.19 55.12 -1.25
C LEU A 427 9.52 54.03 -2.27
N LEU A 428 9.15 52.79 -1.95
CA LEU A 428 9.01 51.75 -2.96
C LEU A 428 7.58 51.82 -3.50
N PRO A 429 7.36 51.62 -4.81
CA PRO A 429 6.02 51.45 -5.34
C PRO A 429 5.39 50.25 -4.64
N GLU A 430 4.18 50.44 -4.10
CA GLU A 430 3.36 49.32 -3.63
C GLU A 430 3.19 48.32 -4.80
N LYS A 431 3.34 47.03 -4.49
CA LYS A 431 3.25 45.95 -5.47
C LYS A 431 1.82 45.72 -5.93
#